data_AF-A0A927A8Q2-F1
#
_entry.id   AF-A0A927A8Q2-F1
#
_cell.length_a   1.000
_cell.length_b   1.000
_cell.length_c   1.000
_cell.angle_alpha   90.00
_cell.angle_beta   90.00
_cell.angle_gamma   90.00
#
_symmetry.space_group_name_H-M   'P 1'
#
loop_
_entity.id
_entity.type
_entity.pdbx_description
1 polymer ?
#
loop_
_entity_poly.entity_id
_entity_poly.type
_entity_poly.pdbx_seq_one_letter_code
_entity_poly.pdbx_strand_id
1 'polypeptide(L)'
;MPTALVCGLVILLLGGTLLLRSQNDQVTASMQQAADSSLNTTEGGVARLQAFIEANRAIATYDLRDWLTATTTLSSVLSSCSPTTTTQIVNFATTATTWQNIDPQNPGRGQFRLVNYTYIPDNPAQPRSAPGRGVLEVEGRSQSQQSTNRLRITIPILVGDMTGAPVPGLWLAEGGTSNNTIQGNVLLNDCRVSLNSVNVTGNDPATGQPYRAQYTNLRLPALPPIPSPLFNSLPTNINTNVTLPRPQDTPTMRVIRGQTYPIYEYDVNDLNIANNRSLTITPGAMVRFYLRGNIRRGGNINHSCAGSSTCDPTNFQIYGYGGQNSSICLNGNNRIDAFILAPNYAVGVAGTGGGQGGFFGAVWTRDWSNSGACGSNTSNITVTQLANWDFAPGLPQNLPPKLAPASTWERLDIAQQSQLDSQ
;
A
#
# COMPACT_ATOMS: atom_id res chain seq x y z
N MET A 1 -4.23 -87.16 -35.86
CA MET A 1 -4.44 -86.01 -34.94
C MET A 1 -3.25 -85.06 -34.99
N PRO A 2 -3.18 -84.07 -35.92
CA PRO A 2 -2.26 -82.94 -35.75
C PRO A 2 -2.90 -81.54 -35.95
N THR A 3 -4.20 -81.42 -36.21
CA THR A 3 -4.85 -80.13 -36.56
C THR A 3 -5.38 -79.32 -35.37
N ALA A 4 -5.65 -79.97 -34.22
CA ALA A 4 -6.11 -79.28 -33.01
C ALA A 4 -5.00 -78.48 -32.29
N LEU A 5 -3.73 -78.84 -32.48
CA LEU A 5 -2.59 -78.23 -31.80
C LEU A 5 -2.13 -76.92 -32.46
N VAL A 6 -2.39 -76.76 -33.77
CA VAL A 6 -2.03 -75.56 -34.54
C VAL A 6 -3.04 -74.41 -34.33
N CYS A 7 -4.32 -74.71 -34.15
CA CYS A 7 -5.34 -73.67 -33.89
C CYS A 7 -5.25 -73.07 -32.48
N GLY A 8 -4.82 -73.84 -31.48
CA GLY A 8 -4.61 -73.34 -30.10
C GLY A 8 -3.45 -72.33 -30.00
N LEU A 9 -2.40 -72.48 -30.82
CA LEU A 9 -1.23 -71.61 -30.81
C LEU A 9 -1.50 -70.24 -31.45
N VAL A 10 -2.34 -70.19 -32.50
CA VAL A 10 -2.71 -68.93 -33.18
C VAL A 10 -3.63 -68.06 -32.32
N ILE A 11 -4.52 -68.67 -31.52
CA ILE A 11 -5.38 -67.93 -30.58
C ILE A 11 -4.57 -67.40 -29.39
N LEU A 12 -3.55 -68.13 -28.92
CA LEU A 12 -2.62 -67.65 -27.88
C LEU A 12 -1.75 -66.47 -28.34
N LEU A 13 -1.32 -66.45 -29.60
CA LEU A 13 -0.56 -65.34 -30.19
C LEU A 13 -1.41 -64.07 -30.38
N LEU A 14 -2.68 -64.22 -30.76
CA LEU A 14 -3.64 -63.10 -30.84
C LEU A 14 -4.03 -62.60 -29.44
N GLY A 15 -4.15 -63.47 -28.44
CA GLY A 15 -4.36 -63.09 -27.04
C GLY A 15 -3.15 -62.37 -26.42
N GLY A 16 -1.93 -62.81 -26.73
CA GLY A 16 -0.70 -62.17 -26.26
C GLY A 16 -0.47 -60.77 -26.83
N THR A 17 -0.81 -60.54 -28.10
CA THR A 17 -0.72 -59.22 -28.72
C THR A 17 -1.79 -58.25 -28.22
N LEU A 18 -3.01 -58.73 -27.93
CA LEU A 18 -4.05 -57.92 -27.28
C LEU A 18 -3.72 -57.60 -25.80
N LEU A 19 -3.07 -58.51 -25.08
CA LEU A 19 -2.57 -58.26 -23.71
C LEU A 19 -1.39 -57.29 -23.67
N LEU A 20 -0.49 -57.32 -24.66
CA LEU A 20 0.61 -56.34 -24.78
C LEU A 20 0.09 -54.95 -25.16
N ARG A 21 -0.92 -54.87 -26.03
CA ARG A 21 -1.57 -53.61 -26.40
C ARG A 21 -2.37 -53.03 -25.21
N SER A 22 -3.09 -53.87 -24.48
CA SER A 22 -3.82 -53.46 -23.25
C SER A 22 -2.89 -52.96 -22.15
N GLN A 23 -1.71 -53.56 -21.99
CA GLN A 23 -0.71 -53.09 -21.02
C GLN A 23 -0.14 -51.73 -21.44
N ASN A 24 0.17 -51.53 -22.73
CA ASN A 24 0.61 -50.24 -23.23
C ASN A 24 -0.47 -49.16 -23.13
N ASP A 25 -1.73 -49.49 -23.41
CA ASP A 25 -2.85 -48.54 -23.33
C ASP A 25 -3.14 -48.18 -21.86
N GLN A 26 -3.09 -49.16 -20.95
CA GLN A 26 -3.25 -48.93 -19.52
C GLN A 26 -2.10 -48.12 -18.92
N VAL A 27 -0.86 -48.38 -19.35
CA VAL A 27 0.32 -47.61 -18.95
C VAL A 27 0.26 -46.18 -19.50
N THR A 28 -0.18 -45.98 -20.74
CA THR A 28 -0.35 -44.65 -21.34
C THR A 28 -1.47 -43.86 -20.65
N ALA A 29 -2.63 -44.49 -20.41
CA ALA A 29 -3.73 -43.86 -19.69
C ALA A 29 -3.37 -43.54 -18.23
N SER A 30 -2.64 -44.43 -17.56
CA SER A 30 -2.12 -44.18 -16.21
C SER A 30 -1.13 -43.03 -16.18
N MET A 31 -0.20 -42.96 -17.15
CA MET A 31 0.75 -41.86 -17.29
C MET A 31 0.05 -40.53 -17.55
N GLN A 32 -0.98 -40.53 -18.38
CA GLN A 32 -1.77 -39.33 -18.68
C GLN A 32 -2.58 -38.86 -17.47
N GLN A 33 -3.25 -39.78 -16.76
CA GLN A 33 -3.95 -39.47 -15.52
C GLN A 33 -3.00 -38.95 -14.43
N ALA A 34 -1.80 -39.52 -14.33
CA ALA A 34 -0.78 -39.07 -13.40
C ALA A 34 -0.28 -37.66 -13.72
N ALA A 35 -0.10 -37.36 -15.01
CA ALA A 35 0.31 -36.04 -15.50
C ALA A 35 -0.77 -34.97 -15.27
N ASP A 36 -2.04 -35.29 -15.54
CA ASP A 36 -3.15 -34.36 -15.31
C ASP A 36 -3.35 -34.09 -13.82
N SER A 37 -3.23 -35.13 -12.99
CA SER A 37 -3.31 -35.00 -11.53
C SER A 37 -2.17 -34.14 -10.97
N SER A 38 -0.92 -34.41 -11.36
CA SER A 38 0.22 -33.62 -10.89
C SER A 38 0.18 -32.18 -11.41
N LEU A 39 -0.30 -31.94 -12.63
CA LEU A 39 -0.51 -30.58 -13.16
C LEU A 39 -1.53 -29.79 -12.33
N ASN A 40 -2.71 -30.37 -12.07
CA ASN A 40 -3.74 -29.74 -11.25
C ASN A 40 -3.22 -29.41 -9.85
N THR A 41 -2.41 -30.30 -9.26
CA THR A 41 -1.71 -30.02 -8.01
C THR A 41 -0.72 -28.85 -8.16
N THR A 42 0.02 -28.77 -9.26
CA THR A 42 0.94 -27.63 -9.49
C THR A 42 0.18 -26.31 -9.63
N GLU A 43 -0.93 -26.27 -10.38
CA GLU A 43 -1.78 -25.08 -10.55
C GLU A 43 -2.38 -24.59 -9.22
N GLY A 44 -2.84 -25.50 -8.37
CA GLY A 44 -3.32 -25.11 -7.04
C GLY A 44 -2.20 -24.63 -6.10
N GLY A 45 -0.98 -25.17 -6.25
CA GLY A 45 0.22 -24.66 -5.59
C GLY A 45 0.56 -23.23 -6.01
N VAL A 46 0.47 -22.94 -7.31
CA VAL A 46 0.63 -21.58 -7.87
C VAL A 46 -0.41 -20.64 -7.28
N ALA A 47 -1.69 -21.01 -7.26
CA ALA A 47 -2.74 -20.17 -6.73
C ALA A 47 -2.50 -19.80 -5.25
N ARG A 48 -2.01 -20.74 -4.44
CA ARG A 48 -1.60 -20.49 -3.05
C ARG A 48 -0.43 -19.52 -2.95
N LEU A 49 0.58 -19.69 -3.78
CA LEU A 49 1.76 -18.82 -3.81
C LEU A 49 1.39 -17.40 -4.26
N GLN A 50 0.54 -17.26 -5.29
CA GLN A 50 0.01 -15.98 -5.73
C GLN A 50 -0.80 -15.29 -4.64
N ALA A 51 -1.68 -16.03 -3.95
CA ALA A 51 -2.45 -15.48 -2.82
C ALA A 51 -1.53 -15.01 -1.67
N PHE A 52 -0.45 -15.74 -1.40
CA PHE A 52 0.55 -15.34 -0.42
C PHE A 52 1.28 -14.05 -0.83
N ILE A 53 1.72 -13.94 -2.09
CA ILE A 53 2.37 -12.73 -2.61
C ILE A 53 1.39 -11.55 -2.60
N GLU A 54 0.13 -11.78 -2.95
CA GLU A 54 -0.91 -10.75 -2.95
C GLU A 54 -1.25 -10.25 -1.53
N ALA A 55 -1.24 -11.16 -0.54
CA ALA A 55 -1.36 -10.79 0.87
C ALA A 55 -0.15 -10.01 1.39
N ASN A 56 1.02 -10.20 0.75
CA ASN A 56 2.29 -9.61 1.15
C ASN A 56 2.93 -8.82 -0.02
N ARG A 57 2.16 -8.01 -0.73
CA ARG A 57 2.56 -7.34 -1.99
C ARG A 57 3.97 -6.74 -2.00
N ALA A 58 4.43 -6.22 -0.87
CA ALA A 58 5.78 -5.68 -0.69
C ALA A 58 6.92 -6.66 -1.04
N ILE A 59 6.69 -7.98 -0.94
CA ILE A 59 7.71 -9.00 -1.27
C ILE A 59 7.83 -9.28 -2.77
N ALA A 60 6.87 -8.82 -3.59
CA ALA A 60 6.81 -9.17 -5.01
C ALA A 60 8.00 -8.64 -5.83
N THR A 61 8.69 -7.60 -5.35
CA THR A 61 9.90 -7.03 -5.98
C THR A 61 11.21 -7.63 -5.43
N TYR A 62 11.13 -8.76 -4.72
CA TYR A 62 12.27 -9.41 -4.08
C TYR A 62 12.34 -10.89 -4.47
N ASP A 63 13.54 -11.42 -4.65
CA ASP A 63 13.76 -12.82 -5.03
C ASP A 63 13.49 -13.78 -3.86
N LEU A 64 13.33 -15.07 -4.17
CA LEU A 64 13.14 -16.12 -3.14
C LEU A 64 14.25 -16.11 -2.07
N ARG A 65 15.50 -15.82 -2.46
CA ARG A 65 16.61 -15.72 -1.51
C ARG A 65 16.38 -14.60 -0.49
N ASP A 66 15.83 -13.48 -0.92
CA ASP A 66 15.48 -12.37 -0.02
C ASP A 66 14.35 -12.77 0.94
N TRP A 67 13.37 -13.57 0.47
CA TRP A 67 12.27 -14.07 1.32
C TRP A 67 12.76 -15.04 2.40
N LEU A 68 13.66 -15.96 2.04
CA LEU A 68 14.20 -16.98 2.94
C LEU A 68 15.11 -16.39 4.02
N THR A 69 15.88 -15.36 3.68
CA THR A 69 16.85 -14.74 4.59
C THR A 69 16.31 -13.51 5.29
N ALA A 70 15.14 -13.01 4.88
CA ALA A 70 14.57 -11.75 5.34
C ALA A 70 15.63 -10.63 5.41
N THR A 71 16.32 -10.41 4.28
CA THR A 71 17.44 -9.44 4.22
C THR A 71 17.08 -8.13 4.90
N THR A 72 18.07 -7.43 5.47
CA THR A 72 17.86 -6.15 6.19
C THR A 72 17.00 -5.17 5.39
N THR A 73 17.11 -5.21 4.07
CA THR A 73 16.26 -4.48 3.12
C THR A 73 14.81 -4.94 3.08
N LEU A 74 14.54 -6.25 2.99
CA LEU A 74 13.18 -6.77 3.02
C LEU A 74 12.55 -6.56 4.40
N SER A 75 13.32 -6.78 5.46
CA SER A 75 12.92 -6.48 6.84
C SER A 75 12.55 -5.00 6.99
N SER A 76 13.32 -4.05 6.44
CA SER A 76 13.00 -2.61 6.53
C SER A 76 11.75 -2.19 5.74
N VAL A 77 11.37 -2.96 4.72
CA VAL A 77 10.14 -2.72 3.95
C VAL A 77 8.95 -3.42 4.60
N LEU A 78 9.14 -4.56 5.26
CA LEU A 78 8.04 -5.30 5.90
C LEU A 78 7.76 -4.87 7.33
N SER A 79 8.77 -4.36 8.04
CA SER A 79 8.60 -3.87 9.41
C SER A 79 7.95 -2.51 9.35
N SER A 80 6.62 -2.45 9.26
CA SER A 80 5.95 -1.22 9.67
C SER A 80 6.17 -1.02 11.15
N CYS A 81 5.95 -2.04 12.00
CA CYS A 81 6.42 -2.16 13.40
C CYS A 81 6.33 -3.58 14.01
N SER A 82 6.10 -4.62 13.20
CA SER A 82 5.96 -5.99 13.72
C SER A 82 7.00 -6.93 13.10
N PRO A 83 7.88 -7.56 13.91
CA PRO A 83 8.78 -8.61 13.42
C PRO A 83 8.03 -9.89 13.03
N THR A 84 6.75 -10.03 13.44
CA THR A 84 5.93 -11.21 13.19
C THR A 84 5.68 -11.42 11.69
N THR A 85 5.50 -10.35 10.93
CA THR A 85 5.27 -10.41 9.47
C THR A 85 6.51 -10.97 8.75
N THR A 86 7.70 -10.53 9.15
CA THR A 86 8.96 -11.03 8.60
C THR A 86 9.16 -12.52 8.92
N THR A 87 8.91 -12.93 10.17
CA THR A 87 8.99 -14.34 10.58
C THR A 87 7.96 -15.21 9.85
N GLN A 88 6.74 -14.72 9.64
CA GLN A 88 5.71 -15.42 8.86
C GLN A 88 6.12 -15.62 7.41
N ILE A 89 6.74 -14.61 6.78
CA ILE A 89 7.25 -14.70 5.41
C ILE A 89 8.40 -15.70 5.32
N VAL A 90 9.37 -15.66 6.24
CA VAL A 90 10.48 -16.62 6.29
C VAL A 90 9.95 -18.03 6.51
N ASN A 91 9.04 -18.22 7.45
CA ASN A 91 8.44 -19.53 7.73
C ASN A 91 7.66 -20.06 6.52
N PHE A 92 6.85 -19.21 5.88
CA PHE A 92 6.13 -19.60 4.67
C PHE A 92 7.11 -19.93 3.55
N ALA A 93 8.11 -19.09 3.26
CA ALA A 93 9.09 -19.35 2.21
C ALA A 93 9.89 -20.64 2.47
N THR A 94 10.35 -20.84 3.71
CA THR A 94 11.11 -22.04 4.12
C THR A 94 10.28 -23.30 4.02
N THR A 95 9.00 -23.22 4.41
CA THR A 95 8.11 -24.38 4.30
C THR A 95 7.65 -24.59 2.86
N ALA A 96 7.50 -23.54 2.06
CA ALA A 96 7.06 -23.63 0.66
C ALA A 96 8.13 -24.26 -0.22
N THR A 97 9.42 -24.16 0.10
CA THR A 97 10.49 -24.88 -0.62
C THR A 97 10.51 -26.39 -0.31
N THR A 98 9.75 -26.82 0.71
CA THR A 98 9.52 -28.24 1.00
C THR A 98 8.17 -28.70 0.46
N TRP A 99 7.99 -30.01 0.28
CA TRP A 99 6.73 -30.55 -0.21
C TRP A 99 5.58 -30.32 0.77
N GLN A 100 4.58 -29.54 0.34
CA GLN A 100 3.38 -29.24 1.11
C GLN A 100 2.15 -29.84 0.49
N ASN A 101 1.21 -30.32 1.31
CA ASN A 101 -0.08 -30.76 0.81
C ASN A 101 -0.88 -29.57 0.24
N ILE A 102 -1.44 -29.73 -0.96
CA ILE A 102 -2.37 -28.76 -1.53
C ILE A 102 -3.63 -28.58 -0.68
N ASP A 103 -3.93 -29.57 0.16
CA ASP A 103 -5.01 -29.55 1.14
C ASP A 103 -4.50 -30.26 2.41
N PRO A 104 -4.27 -29.54 3.52
CA PRO A 104 -3.83 -30.15 4.78
C PRO A 104 -4.83 -31.18 5.33
N GLN A 105 -6.12 -31.03 5.04
CA GLN A 105 -7.17 -31.95 5.51
C GLN A 105 -7.34 -33.16 4.60
N ASN A 106 -6.85 -33.09 3.36
CA ASN A 106 -6.85 -34.21 2.43
C ASN A 106 -5.50 -34.36 1.71
N PRO A 107 -4.52 -35.04 2.36
CA PRO A 107 -3.19 -35.25 1.79
C PRO A 107 -3.20 -35.96 0.43
N GLY A 108 -4.24 -36.74 0.13
CA GLY A 108 -4.39 -37.49 -1.12
C GLY A 108 -4.54 -36.62 -2.37
N ARG A 109 -4.76 -35.30 -2.23
CA ARG A 109 -4.90 -34.34 -3.35
C ARG A 109 -3.57 -33.91 -3.98
N GLY A 110 -2.45 -34.43 -3.50
CA GLY A 110 -1.12 -34.13 -4.02
C GLY A 110 -0.39 -33.04 -3.22
N GLN A 111 0.88 -32.86 -3.56
CA GLN A 111 1.78 -31.93 -2.89
C GLN A 111 2.41 -30.96 -3.88
N PHE A 112 2.74 -29.76 -3.42
CA PHE A 112 3.46 -28.75 -4.19
C PHE A 112 4.68 -28.25 -3.44
N ARG A 113 5.65 -27.68 -4.17
CA ARG A 113 6.74 -26.89 -3.61
C ARG A 113 7.12 -25.74 -4.53
N LEU A 114 7.56 -24.65 -3.93
CA LEU A 114 8.20 -23.51 -4.58
C LEU A 114 9.64 -23.88 -4.93
N VAL A 115 9.97 -23.85 -6.21
CA VAL A 115 11.33 -24.10 -6.70
C VAL A 115 12.12 -22.80 -6.71
N ASN A 116 11.56 -21.76 -7.32
CA ASN A 116 12.22 -20.47 -7.43
C ASN A 116 11.19 -19.32 -7.56
N TYR A 117 11.61 -18.14 -7.14
CA TYR A 117 10.95 -16.88 -7.47
C TYR A 117 12.01 -15.83 -7.79
N THR A 118 11.89 -15.18 -8.95
CA THR A 118 12.82 -14.14 -9.38
C THR A 118 12.06 -12.92 -9.87
N TYR A 119 12.43 -11.75 -9.37
CA TYR A 119 11.92 -10.46 -9.85
C TYR A 119 12.85 -9.87 -10.90
N ILE A 120 12.28 -9.54 -12.06
CA ILE A 120 12.98 -8.91 -13.17
C ILE A 120 12.42 -7.48 -13.30
N PRO A 121 13.16 -6.44 -12.90
CA PRO A 121 12.73 -5.05 -13.02
C PRO A 121 12.70 -4.61 -14.49
N ASP A 122 11.76 -3.74 -14.86
CA ASP A 122 11.80 -3.10 -16.18
C ASP A 122 12.94 -2.06 -16.26
N ASN A 123 13.33 -1.49 -15.11
CA ASN A 123 14.46 -0.57 -14.99
C ASN A 123 15.60 -1.20 -14.17
N PRO A 124 16.72 -1.62 -14.81
CA PRO A 124 17.86 -2.23 -14.12
C PRO A 124 18.52 -1.31 -13.08
N ALA A 125 18.40 0.01 -13.22
CA ALA A 125 18.94 0.96 -12.24
C ALA A 125 18.15 0.97 -10.91
N GLN A 126 16.95 0.38 -10.89
CA GLN A 126 16.08 0.28 -9.73
C GLN A 126 15.65 -1.19 -9.52
N PRO A 127 16.56 -2.06 -9.06
CA PRO A 127 16.36 -3.51 -9.12
C PRO A 127 15.22 -4.04 -8.24
N ARG A 128 14.68 -3.22 -7.35
CA ARG A 128 13.63 -3.57 -6.38
C ARG A 128 12.43 -2.62 -6.45
N SER A 129 12.24 -1.98 -7.62
CA SER A 129 11.10 -1.10 -7.87
C SER A 129 10.24 -1.69 -8.98
N ALA A 130 8.92 -1.65 -8.78
CA ALA A 130 7.95 -1.80 -9.87
C ALA A 130 8.07 -0.63 -10.86
N PRO A 131 7.70 -0.81 -12.14
CA PRO A 131 7.16 -2.04 -12.74
C PRO A 131 8.24 -3.08 -13.10
N GLY A 132 7.79 -4.31 -13.28
CA GLY A 132 8.63 -5.45 -13.68
C GLY A 132 7.84 -6.74 -13.80
N ARG A 133 8.53 -7.87 -13.71
CA ARG A 133 7.96 -9.22 -13.89
C ARG A 133 8.47 -10.16 -12.81
N GLY A 134 7.56 -10.81 -12.10
CA GLY A 134 7.88 -11.92 -11.20
C GLY A 134 7.80 -13.24 -11.96
N VAL A 135 8.89 -14.01 -11.97
CA VAL A 135 8.95 -15.36 -12.53
C VAL A 135 8.86 -16.36 -11.38
N LEU A 136 7.75 -17.10 -11.34
CA LEU A 136 7.44 -18.09 -10.31
C LEU A 136 7.61 -19.50 -10.90
N GLU A 137 8.42 -20.34 -10.24
CA GLU A 137 8.59 -21.74 -10.59
C GLU A 137 8.06 -22.65 -9.48
N VAL A 138 7.08 -23.50 -9.82
CA VAL A 138 6.37 -24.37 -8.88
C VAL A 138 6.41 -25.80 -9.38
N GLU A 139 6.63 -26.73 -8.47
CA GLU A 139 6.47 -28.15 -8.74
C GLU A 139 5.26 -28.71 -8.01
N GLY A 140 4.54 -29.58 -8.68
CA GLY A 140 3.46 -30.40 -8.11
C GLY A 140 3.76 -31.87 -8.31
N ARG A 141 3.37 -32.69 -7.34
CA ARG A 141 3.44 -34.15 -7.41
C ARG A 141 2.14 -34.78 -6.96
N SER A 142 1.72 -35.83 -7.66
CA SER A 142 0.61 -36.67 -7.22
C SER A 142 1.10 -37.72 -6.22
N GLN A 143 0.33 -37.97 -5.15
CA GLN A 143 0.70 -38.98 -4.14
C GLN A 143 0.58 -40.42 -4.68
N SER A 144 -0.32 -40.66 -5.64
CA SER A 144 -0.63 -42.01 -6.13
C SER A 144 0.33 -42.54 -7.18
N GLN A 145 0.98 -41.68 -7.96
CA GLN A 145 1.70 -42.08 -9.17
C GLN A 145 3.14 -41.51 -9.27
N GLN A 146 3.62 -40.78 -8.25
CA GLN A 146 4.95 -40.14 -8.20
C GLN A 146 5.29 -39.25 -9.41
N SER A 147 4.32 -38.92 -10.27
CA SER A 147 4.49 -37.97 -11.37
C SER A 147 4.74 -36.58 -10.80
N THR A 148 5.79 -35.94 -11.30
CA THR A 148 6.17 -34.57 -10.94
C THR A 148 6.03 -33.69 -12.18
N ASN A 149 5.44 -32.51 -12.00
CA ASN A 149 5.30 -31.51 -13.05
C ASN A 149 5.83 -30.17 -12.53
N ARG A 150 6.59 -29.46 -13.36
CA ARG A 150 7.08 -28.12 -13.05
C ARG A 150 6.41 -27.09 -13.96
N LEU A 151 5.89 -26.03 -13.36
CA LEU A 151 5.32 -24.87 -14.06
C LEU A 151 6.18 -23.64 -13.79
N ARG A 152 6.45 -22.89 -14.85
CA ARG A 152 7.00 -21.54 -14.79
C ARG A 152 5.93 -20.55 -15.22
N ILE A 153 5.75 -19.49 -14.41
CA ILE A 153 4.69 -18.51 -14.61
C ILE A 153 5.28 -17.12 -14.51
N THR A 154 4.89 -16.26 -15.44
CA THR A 154 5.26 -14.84 -15.38
C THR A 154 4.08 -14.02 -14.90
N ILE A 155 4.29 -13.26 -13.83
CA ILE A 155 3.31 -12.37 -13.22
C ILE A 155 3.78 -10.94 -13.45
N PRO A 156 3.04 -10.10 -14.20
CA PRO A 156 3.36 -8.69 -14.31
C PRO A 156 3.19 -8.00 -12.95
N ILE A 157 4.22 -7.29 -12.52
CA ILE A 157 4.24 -6.52 -11.26
C ILE A 157 4.10 -5.06 -11.63
N LEU A 158 2.94 -4.49 -11.33
CA LEU A 158 2.59 -3.11 -11.64
C LEU A 158 2.95 -2.19 -10.49
N VAL A 159 3.13 -0.91 -10.81
CA VAL A 159 3.30 0.14 -9.80
C VAL A 159 2.07 0.17 -8.90
N GLY A 160 2.31 0.28 -7.59
CA GLY A 160 1.23 0.46 -6.61
C GLY A 160 0.43 1.73 -6.88
N ASP A 161 -0.86 1.71 -6.59
CA ASP A 161 -1.71 2.90 -6.65
C ASP A 161 -2.62 2.96 -5.42
N MET A 162 -3.31 4.09 -5.25
CA MET A 162 -4.23 4.34 -4.12
C MET A 162 -5.69 4.04 -4.46
N THR A 163 -5.98 3.33 -5.55
CA THR A 163 -7.34 3.04 -5.99
C THR A 163 -8.08 2.25 -4.91
N GLY A 164 -9.15 2.85 -4.37
CA GLY A 164 -9.96 2.26 -3.29
C GLY A 164 -9.38 2.41 -1.87
N ALA A 165 -8.21 3.03 -1.70
CA ALA A 165 -7.67 3.33 -0.38
C ALA A 165 -8.23 4.68 0.11
N PRO A 166 -8.88 4.75 1.30
CA PRO A 166 -9.33 6.04 1.84
C PRO A 166 -8.12 6.91 2.20
N VAL A 167 -8.26 8.23 2.06
CA VAL A 167 -7.25 9.18 2.53
C VAL A 167 -7.12 9.02 4.05
N PRO A 168 -5.91 8.84 4.62
CA PRO A 168 -5.76 8.84 6.07
C PRO A 168 -5.98 10.24 6.64
N GLY A 169 -6.76 10.34 7.72
CA GLY A 169 -7.05 11.61 8.39
C GLY A 169 -5.82 12.16 9.10
N LEU A 170 -5.02 11.28 9.70
CA LEU A 170 -3.75 11.63 10.31
C LEU A 170 -2.65 10.68 9.84
N TRP A 171 -1.52 11.23 9.45
CA TRP A 171 -0.32 10.45 9.17
C TRP A 171 0.86 11.06 9.91
N LEU A 172 1.43 10.31 10.86
CA LEU A 172 2.56 10.71 11.69
C LEU A 172 3.83 9.95 11.32
N ALA A 173 4.91 10.69 11.11
CA ALA A 173 6.24 10.10 10.98
C ALA A 173 6.78 9.61 12.34
N GLU A 174 6.49 10.34 13.40
CA GLU A 174 6.89 10.06 14.78
C GLU A 174 5.86 10.54 15.80
N GLY A 175 5.97 10.04 17.03
CA GLY A 175 5.09 10.44 18.11
C GLY A 175 3.68 9.86 18.01
N GLY A 176 2.80 10.32 18.89
CA GLY A 176 1.41 9.85 19.00
C GLY A 176 0.47 10.99 19.32
N THR A 177 -0.83 10.72 19.40
CA THR A 177 -1.85 11.77 19.63
C THR A 177 -2.22 11.95 21.11
N SER A 178 -1.66 11.14 22.01
CA SER A 178 -1.99 11.15 23.44
C SER A 178 -3.52 11.10 23.64
N ASN A 179 -4.07 11.99 24.47
CA ASN A 179 -5.50 12.03 24.74
C ASN A 179 -6.34 12.54 23.55
N ASN A 180 -5.74 13.08 22.50
CA ASN A 180 -6.47 13.70 21.40
C ASN A 180 -7.11 12.60 20.54
N THR A 181 -8.40 12.78 20.24
CA THR A 181 -9.19 11.81 19.48
C THR A 181 -9.17 12.15 18.00
N ILE A 182 -9.00 11.15 17.15
CA ILE A 182 -8.98 11.26 15.70
C ILE A 182 -10.21 10.55 15.12
N GLN A 183 -11.04 11.26 14.38
CA GLN A 183 -12.15 10.70 13.62
C GLN A 183 -11.71 10.43 12.18
N GLY A 184 -10.82 9.46 12.00
CA GLY A 184 -10.22 9.10 10.72
C GLY A 184 -9.18 8.00 10.87
N ASN A 185 -8.82 7.33 9.76
CA ASN A 185 -7.71 6.37 9.78
C ASN A 185 -6.39 7.08 10.14
N VAL A 186 -5.61 6.46 11.01
CA VAL A 186 -4.29 6.97 11.44
C VAL A 186 -3.19 6.05 10.92
N LEU A 187 -2.23 6.63 10.20
CA LEU A 187 -1.01 5.95 9.80
C LEU A 187 0.15 6.42 10.67
N LEU A 188 0.93 5.47 11.17
CA LEU A 188 2.04 5.76 12.06
C LEU A 188 3.32 5.07 11.59
N ASN A 189 4.40 5.82 11.43
CA ASN A 189 5.72 5.29 11.09
C ASN A 189 6.61 4.99 12.31
N ASP A 190 6.21 5.37 13.52
CA ASP A 190 7.01 5.19 14.73
C ASP A 190 6.52 4.03 15.62
N CYS A 191 7.38 3.02 15.72
CA CYS A 191 7.13 1.78 16.45
C CYS A 191 7.30 1.86 17.94
N ARG A 192 7.84 2.97 18.43
CA ARG A 192 7.99 3.19 19.87
C ARG A 192 6.66 3.58 20.51
N VAL A 193 5.70 4.00 19.69
CA VAL A 193 4.37 4.43 20.13
C VAL A 193 3.38 3.29 19.97
N SER A 194 2.69 2.94 21.04
CA SER A 194 1.66 1.89 21.02
C SER A 194 0.41 2.38 20.29
N LEU A 195 -0.15 1.59 19.37
CA LEU A 195 -1.43 1.92 18.71
C LEU A 195 -2.58 2.10 19.71
N ASN A 196 -2.54 1.43 20.87
CA ASN A 196 -3.54 1.59 21.92
C ASN A 196 -3.50 2.98 22.59
N SER A 197 -2.43 3.75 22.39
CA SER A 197 -2.31 5.13 22.87
C SER A 197 -2.85 6.16 21.86
N VAL A 198 -3.28 5.72 20.67
CA VAL A 198 -3.88 6.55 19.64
C VAL A 198 -5.39 6.39 19.69
N ASN A 199 -6.09 7.43 20.16
CA ASN A 199 -7.55 7.42 20.25
C ASN A 199 -8.16 7.64 18.86
N VAL A 200 -8.80 6.62 18.30
CA VAL A 200 -9.52 6.68 17.02
C VAL A 200 -11.00 6.37 17.23
N THR A 201 -11.90 7.10 16.57
CA THR A 201 -13.35 6.91 16.68
C THR A 201 -14.07 7.12 15.36
N GLY A 202 -15.32 6.64 15.26
CA GLY A 202 -16.19 6.83 14.11
C GLY A 202 -15.97 5.84 12.97
N ASN A 203 -16.75 6.02 11.90
CA ASN A 203 -16.76 5.16 10.73
C ASN A 203 -16.46 5.96 9.47
N ASP A 204 -15.79 5.31 8.53
CA ASP A 204 -15.55 5.84 7.19
C ASP A 204 -16.89 5.98 6.45
N PRO A 205 -17.28 7.19 6.01
CA PRO A 205 -18.55 7.40 5.33
C PRO A 205 -18.62 6.71 3.95
N ALA A 206 -17.48 6.41 3.32
CA ALA A 206 -17.43 5.76 2.02
C ALA A 206 -17.55 4.23 2.13
N THR A 207 -16.97 3.62 3.18
CA THR A 207 -16.90 2.15 3.33
C THR A 207 -17.79 1.60 4.44
N GLY A 208 -18.27 2.44 5.36
CA GLY A 208 -19.00 2.05 6.56
C GLY A 208 -18.15 1.38 7.64
N GLN A 209 -16.86 1.11 7.36
CA GLN A 209 -15.95 0.43 8.27
C GLN A 209 -15.49 1.36 9.40
N PRO A 210 -15.21 0.84 10.60
CA PRO A 210 -14.65 1.65 11.68
C PRO A 210 -13.25 2.15 11.30
N TYR A 211 -12.97 3.40 11.66
CA TYR A 211 -11.62 3.93 11.53
C TYR A 211 -10.66 3.22 12.48
N ARG A 212 -9.38 3.15 12.08
CA ARG A 212 -8.34 2.47 12.85
C ARG A 212 -7.00 3.17 12.76
N ALA A 213 -6.18 2.98 13.81
CA ALA A 213 -4.76 3.28 13.77
C ALA A 213 -3.99 2.05 13.31
N GLN A 214 -3.00 2.23 12.44
CA GLN A 214 -2.14 1.15 11.96
C GLN A 214 -0.73 1.65 11.71
N TYR A 215 0.25 0.79 11.95
CA TYR A 215 1.62 1.06 11.56
C TYR A 215 1.76 0.99 10.04
N THR A 216 2.58 1.87 9.48
CA THR A 216 2.89 1.86 8.05
C THR A 216 4.39 1.98 7.79
N ASN A 217 4.84 1.32 6.72
CA ASN A 217 6.16 1.46 6.11
C ASN A 217 6.14 2.47 4.94
N LEU A 218 4.96 2.95 4.55
CA LEU A 218 4.80 4.02 3.57
C LEU A 218 5.53 5.25 4.09
N ARG A 219 6.14 6.02 3.20
CA ARG A 219 6.70 7.33 3.59
C ARG A 219 5.77 8.43 3.13
N LEU A 220 5.71 9.49 3.94
CA LEU A 220 5.02 10.72 3.60
C LEU A 220 5.39 11.16 2.17
N PRO A 221 4.43 11.63 1.36
CA PRO A 221 4.71 12.09 0.02
C PRO A 221 5.76 13.20 0.00
N ALA A 222 6.50 13.29 -1.11
CA ALA A 222 7.37 14.43 -1.33
C ALA A 222 6.53 15.70 -1.43
N LEU A 223 7.03 16.79 -0.83
CA LEU A 223 6.43 18.11 -1.02
C LEU A 223 6.47 18.47 -2.52
N PRO A 224 5.40 19.09 -3.06
CA PRO A 224 5.44 19.60 -4.42
C PRO A 224 6.56 20.64 -4.57
N PRO A 225 7.11 20.88 -5.76
CA PRO A 225 8.04 21.99 -5.96
C PRO A 225 7.33 23.33 -5.74
N ILE A 226 8.03 24.31 -5.15
CA ILE A 226 7.54 25.68 -5.03
C ILE A 226 7.57 26.32 -6.44
N PRO A 227 6.43 26.81 -6.97
CA PRO A 227 6.39 27.49 -8.26
C PRO A 227 7.33 28.70 -8.32
N SER A 228 7.92 28.95 -9.48
CA SER A 228 8.69 30.15 -9.77
C SER A 228 8.26 30.73 -11.13
N PRO A 229 7.88 32.02 -11.21
CA PRO A 229 7.72 32.96 -10.09
C PRO A 229 6.48 32.64 -9.24
N LEU A 230 6.50 33.07 -7.96
CA LEU A 230 5.36 32.96 -7.06
C LEU A 230 4.78 34.37 -6.81
N PHE A 231 3.54 34.58 -7.24
CA PHE A 231 2.99 35.94 -7.39
C PHE A 231 2.34 36.49 -6.13
N ASN A 232 1.79 35.63 -5.27
CA ASN A 232 1.09 36.07 -4.07
C ASN A 232 1.95 35.80 -2.83
N SER A 233 1.99 36.77 -1.92
CA SER A 233 2.64 36.61 -0.61
C SER A 233 1.72 37.04 0.51
N LEU A 234 1.90 36.41 1.67
CA LEU A 234 1.28 36.83 2.92
C LEU A 234 2.30 37.53 3.82
N PRO A 235 1.90 38.64 4.48
CA PRO A 235 2.74 39.26 5.48
C PRO A 235 2.87 38.32 6.70
N THR A 236 4.02 38.39 7.38
CA THR A 236 4.25 37.59 8.60
C THR A 236 3.25 37.88 9.71
N ASN A 237 2.85 39.16 9.85
CA ASN A 237 1.90 39.57 10.88
C ASN A 237 0.61 40.05 10.24
N ILE A 238 -0.50 39.39 10.57
CA ILE A 238 -1.86 39.76 10.13
C ILE A 238 -2.56 40.48 11.27
N ASN A 239 -2.62 41.81 11.18
CA ASN A 239 -3.21 42.69 12.20
C ASN A 239 -4.65 43.12 11.88
N THR A 240 -5.17 42.73 10.72
CA THR A 240 -6.53 43.00 10.25
C THR A 240 -7.19 41.71 9.77
N ASN A 241 -8.51 41.71 9.58
CA ASN A 241 -9.16 40.56 8.96
C ASN A 241 -8.81 40.53 7.47
N VAL A 242 -8.36 39.37 6.99
CA VAL A 242 -7.97 39.16 5.60
C VAL A 242 -8.82 38.03 5.04
N THR A 243 -9.30 38.18 3.81
CA THR A 243 -9.96 37.09 3.07
C THR A 243 -9.13 36.76 1.84
N LEU A 244 -8.90 35.47 1.59
CA LEU A 244 -8.20 34.95 0.42
C LEU A 244 -9.14 34.14 -0.47
N PRO A 245 -9.00 34.22 -1.80
CA PRO A 245 -8.07 35.09 -2.51
C PRO A 245 -8.46 36.57 -2.44
N ARG A 246 -7.47 37.47 -2.46
CA ARG A 246 -7.68 38.92 -2.56
C ARG A 246 -7.98 39.29 -4.02
N PRO A 247 -8.69 40.39 -4.30
CA PRO A 247 -9.01 40.80 -5.68
C PRO A 247 -7.79 40.93 -6.61
N GLN A 248 -6.63 41.32 -6.08
CA GLN A 248 -5.38 41.47 -6.82
C GLN A 248 -4.54 40.18 -6.89
N ASP A 249 -4.94 39.11 -6.20
CA ASP A 249 -4.17 37.87 -6.22
C ASP A 249 -4.31 37.19 -7.59
N THR A 250 -3.19 36.75 -8.14
CA THR A 250 -3.14 36.10 -9.45
C THR A 250 -3.13 34.58 -9.25
N PRO A 251 -4.11 33.84 -9.80
CA PRO A 251 -4.10 32.40 -9.74
C PRO A 251 -3.15 31.83 -10.79
N THR A 252 -2.59 30.66 -10.50
CA THR A 252 -1.92 29.82 -11.48
C THR A 252 -2.91 28.78 -12.01
N MET A 253 -3.04 28.70 -13.33
CA MET A 253 -3.89 27.69 -13.96
C MET A 253 -3.21 26.31 -13.92
N ARG A 254 -3.89 25.30 -13.39
CA ARG A 254 -3.40 23.92 -13.33
C ARG A 254 -4.43 22.96 -13.89
N VAL A 255 -3.97 21.99 -14.67
CA VAL A 255 -4.80 20.87 -15.12
C VAL A 255 -4.77 19.78 -14.07
N ILE A 256 -5.91 19.49 -13.46
CA ILE A 256 -6.11 18.39 -12.52
C ILE A 256 -7.18 17.48 -13.14
N ARG A 257 -6.82 16.22 -13.41
CA ARG A 257 -7.69 15.23 -14.04
C ARG A 257 -8.35 15.71 -15.36
N GLY A 258 -7.58 16.42 -16.18
CA GLY A 258 -8.05 16.93 -17.48
C GLY A 258 -8.89 18.22 -17.41
N GLN A 259 -9.17 18.74 -16.20
CA GLN A 259 -9.89 20.00 -16.01
C GLN A 259 -8.96 21.10 -15.50
N THR A 260 -9.14 22.33 -15.99
CA THR A 260 -8.32 23.48 -15.59
C THR A 260 -8.95 24.17 -14.38
N TYR A 261 -8.14 24.36 -13.33
CA TYR A 261 -8.53 25.05 -12.10
C TYR A 261 -7.63 26.26 -11.84
N PRO A 262 -8.18 27.41 -11.40
CA PRO A 262 -7.39 28.53 -10.91
C PRO A 262 -6.93 28.24 -9.48
N ILE A 263 -5.61 28.20 -9.26
CA ILE A 263 -5.04 27.93 -7.93
C ILE A 263 -4.26 29.14 -7.43
N TYR A 264 -4.67 29.67 -6.29
CA TYR A 264 -4.02 30.80 -5.63
C TYR A 264 -2.90 30.30 -4.72
N GLU A 265 -1.67 30.47 -5.19
CA GLU A 265 -0.45 29.99 -4.54
C GLU A 265 0.20 31.14 -3.76
N TYR A 266 0.50 30.94 -2.47
CA TYR A 266 1.06 31.96 -1.56
C TYR A 266 2.39 31.54 -0.95
N ASP A 267 3.40 32.43 -0.98
CA ASP A 267 4.64 32.29 -0.20
C ASP A 267 4.37 32.77 1.22
N VAL A 268 4.63 31.89 2.19
CA VAL A 268 4.35 32.16 3.61
C VAL A 268 5.60 31.87 4.42
N ASN A 269 6.29 32.93 4.85
CA ASN A 269 7.48 32.78 5.69
C ASN A 269 7.10 32.33 7.10
N ASP A 270 6.42 33.19 7.86
CA ASP A 270 5.78 32.83 9.13
C ASP A 270 4.36 33.39 9.09
N LEU A 271 3.47 32.89 9.93
CA LEU A 271 2.10 33.36 10.02
C LEU A 271 1.72 33.60 11.48
N ASN A 272 1.68 34.87 11.86
CA ASN A 272 1.22 35.34 13.16
C ASN A 272 -0.05 36.16 12.93
N ILE A 273 -1.20 35.60 13.29
CA ILE A 273 -2.47 36.32 13.24
C ILE A 273 -2.67 36.96 14.60
N ALA A 274 -2.90 38.27 14.65
CA ALA A 274 -3.15 38.95 15.92
C ALA A 274 -4.42 38.42 16.59
N ASN A 275 -4.49 38.50 17.93
CA ASN A 275 -5.68 38.10 18.69
C ASN A 275 -6.93 38.82 18.14
N ASN A 276 -8.06 38.11 18.11
CA ASN A 276 -9.34 38.60 17.56
C ASN A 276 -9.32 38.98 16.07
N ARG A 277 -8.28 38.57 15.32
CA ARG A 277 -8.25 38.68 13.85
C ARG A 277 -8.43 37.31 13.21
N SER A 278 -8.82 37.34 11.94
CA SER A 278 -9.04 36.14 11.15
C SER A 278 -8.43 36.25 9.76
N LEU A 279 -7.84 35.15 9.31
CA LEU A 279 -7.52 34.88 7.92
C LEU A 279 -8.59 33.91 7.39
N THR A 280 -9.46 34.38 6.52
CA THR A 280 -10.55 33.57 5.97
C THR A 280 -10.21 33.12 4.56
N ILE A 281 -10.40 31.84 4.27
CA ILE A 281 -10.32 31.30 2.91
C ILE A 281 -11.74 31.20 2.36
N THR A 282 -11.98 31.78 1.19
CA THR A 282 -13.28 31.73 0.52
C THR A 282 -13.63 30.27 0.18
N PRO A 283 -14.78 29.74 0.63
CA PRO A 283 -15.20 28.38 0.32
C PRO A 283 -15.23 28.10 -1.18
N GLY A 284 -14.61 26.98 -1.60
CA GLY A 284 -14.51 26.57 -3.01
C GLY A 284 -13.36 27.22 -3.79
N ALA A 285 -12.67 28.22 -3.23
CA ALA A 285 -11.46 28.74 -3.83
C ALA A 285 -10.26 27.82 -3.54
N MET A 286 -9.49 27.47 -4.58
CA MET A 286 -8.27 26.67 -4.42
C MET A 286 -7.12 27.54 -3.92
N VAL A 287 -6.72 27.38 -2.66
CA VAL A 287 -5.65 28.14 -2.02
C VAL A 287 -4.55 27.20 -1.52
N ARG A 288 -3.29 27.53 -1.85
CA ARG A 288 -2.10 26.76 -1.43
C ARG A 288 -1.11 27.65 -0.70
N PHE A 289 -0.71 27.25 0.50
CA PHE A 289 0.37 27.88 1.24
C PHE A 289 1.66 27.08 1.10
N TYR A 290 2.71 27.76 0.68
CA TYR A 290 4.09 27.28 0.75
C TYR A 290 4.71 27.87 2.02
N LEU A 291 4.55 27.16 3.13
CA LEU A 291 4.96 27.60 4.47
C LEU A 291 6.43 27.25 4.72
N ARG A 292 7.29 28.24 4.99
CA ARG A 292 8.73 28.04 5.28
C ARG A 292 9.08 28.06 6.77
N GLY A 293 8.27 28.72 7.57
CA GLY A 293 8.43 28.92 9.01
C GLY A 293 7.23 28.38 9.76
N ASN A 294 6.70 29.13 10.73
CA ASN A 294 5.67 28.64 11.66
C ASN A 294 4.31 29.27 11.41
N ILE A 295 3.24 28.53 11.74
CA ILE A 295 1.93 29.12 12.03
C ILE A 295 1.81 29.19 13.55
N ARG A 296 1.84 30.41 14.10
CA ARG A 296 1.75 30.63 15.55
C ARG A 296 0.31 30.83 15.98
N ARG A 297 0.02 30.34 17.18
CA ARG A 297 -1.26 30.52 17.85
C ARG A 297 -1.48 32.01 18.19
N GLY A 298 -2.61 32.55 17.74
CA GLY A 298 -3.06 33.91 18.01
C GLY A 298 -4.51 34.06 17.57
N GLY A 299 -4.75 34.68 16.42
CA GLY A 299 -6.04 34.70 15.73
C GLY A 299 -6.34 33.41 14.94
N ASN A 300 -7.43 33.44 14.16
CA ASN A 300 -7.99 32.23 13.53
C ASN A 300 -7.70 32.14 12.03
N ILE A 301 -7.51 30.92 11.53
CA ILE A 301 -7.55 30.60 10.09
C ILE A 301 -8.88 29.91 9.81
N ASN A 302 -9.79 30.58 9.11
CA ASN A 302 -11.14 30.10 8.88
C ASN A 302 -11.25 29.55 7.46
N HIS A 303 -11.62 28.28 7.35
CA HIS A 303 -12.10 27.70 6.10
C HIS A 303 -13.18 26.70 6.47
N SER A 304 -14.40 26.89 5.97
CA SER A 304 -15.52 25.99 6.25
C SER A 304 -16.22 25.60 4.95
N CYS A 305 -16.22 24.30 4.64
CA CYS A 305 -16.94 23.73 3.51
C CYS A 305 -18.34 23.23 3.89
N ALA A 306 -18.75 23.39 5.14
CA ALA A 306 -20.09 22.99 5.60
C ALA A 306 -21.18 23.69 4.78
N GLY A 307 -22.03 22.90 4.10
CA GLY A 307 -23.16 23.39 3.31
C GLY A 307 -22.81 23.87 1.89
N SER A 308 -21.57 23.68 1.42
CA SER A 308 -21.18 24.01 0.05
C SER A 308 -20.86 22.75 -0.75
N SER A 309 -21.51 22.57 -1.91
CA SER A 309 -21.26 21.45 -2.83
C SER A 309 -20.00 21.63 -3.69
N THR A 310 -19.44 22.85 -3.73
CA THR A 310 -18.25 23.18 -4.52
C THR A 310 -17.02 23.39 -3.64
N CYS A 311 -17.12 23.14 -2.34
CA CYS A 311 -16.05 23.27 -1.37
C CYS A 311 -15.67 21.89 -0.84
N ASP A 312 -14.39 21.59 -0.87
CA ASP A 312 -13.77 20.42 -0.29
C ASP A 312 -12.63 20.84 0.65
N PRO A 313 -12.36 20.12 1.76
CA PRO A 313 -11.19 20.37 2.59
C PRO A 313 -9.87 20.47 1.83
N THR A 314 -9.74 19.74 0.72
CA THR A 314 -8.56 19.78 -0.15
C THR A 314 -8.45 21.05 -0.99
N ASN A 315 -9.45 21.94 -1.00
CA ASN A 315 -9.32 23.26 -1.64
C ASN A 315 -8.35 24.17 -0.90
N PHE A 316 -8.20 24.01 0.42
CA PHE A 316 -7.20 24.73 1.19
C PHE A 316 -6.06 23.79 1.60
N GLN A 317 -4.86 24.08 1.10
CA GLN A 317 -3.70 23.21 1.26
C GLN A 317 -2.54 23.95 1.91
N ILE A 318 -1.88 23.32 2.87
CA ILE A 318 -0.67 23.85 3.53
C ILE A 318 0.48 22.88 3.31
N TYR A 319 1.54 23.37 2.66
CA TYR A 319 2.79 22.65 2.41
C TYR A 319 3.90 23.22 3.27
N GLY A 320 4.39 22.43 4.23
CA GLY A 320 5.42 22.84 5.18
C GLY A 320 6.84 22.50 4.71
N TYR A 321 7.60 23.51 4.30
CA TYR A 321 9.02 23.44 3.87
C TYR A 321 10.02 23.83 4.96
N GLY A 322 9.55 24.22 6.13
CA GLY A 322 10.40 24.48 7.29
C GLY A 322 11.16 23.25 7.81
N GLY A 323 12.09 23.52 8.71
CA GLY A 323 12.93 22.51 9.34
C GLY A 323 12.26 21.79 10.51
N GLN A 324 13.03 20.96 11.20
CA GLN A 324 12.55 20.12 12.32
C GLN A 324 12.00 20.91 13.54
N ASN A 325 12.28 22.20 13.65
CA ASN A 325 11.77 23.04 14.74
C ASN A 325 10.52 23.82 14.34
N SER A 326 10.00 23.59 13.13
CA SER A 326 8.83 24.30 12.63
C SER A 326 7.53 23.69 13.14
N SER A 327 6.53 24.53 13.35
CA SER A 327 5.25 24.13 13.92
C SER A 327 4.05 24.80 13.25
N ILE A 328 2.92 24.08 13.22
CA ILE A 328 1.62 24.61 12.81
C ILE A 328 0.70 24.47 14.01
N CYS A 329 0.40 25.60 14.65
CA CYS A 329 -0.37 25.65 15.88
C CYS A 329 -1.68 26.40 15.67
N LEU A 330 -2.80 25.70 15.81
CA LEU A 330 -4.12 26.28 15.64
C LEU A 330 -4.88 26.45 16.95
N ASN A 331 -5.88 27.33 16.95
CA ASN A 331 -6.82 27.48 18.04
C ASN A 331 -7.87 26.36 18.01
N GLY A 332 -8.09 25.70 19.15
CA GLY A 332 -8.96 24.53 19.25
C GLY A 332 -10.44 24.77 19.16
N ASN A 333 -10.91 26.00 19.33
CA ASN A 333 -12.32 26.34 19.13
C ASN A 333 -12.62 26.75 17.68
N ASN A 334 -11.63 26.66 16.79
CA ASN A 334 -11.76 27.07 15.40
C ASN A 334 -11.76 25.86 14.47
N ARG A 335 -12.74 25.79 13.57
CA ARG A 335 -12.79 24.80 12.50
C ARG A 335 -11.96 25.28 11.31
N ILE A 336 -11.16 24.36 10.78
CA ILE A 336 -10.44 24.54 9.53
C ILE A 336 -10.65 23.29 8.67
N ASP A 337 -11.33 23.46 7.54
CA ASP A 337 -11.35 22.46 6.49
C ASP A 337 -10.03 22.59 5.70
N ALA A 338 -9.10 21.64 5.81
CA ALA A 338 -7.80 21.75 5.13
C ALA A 338 -7.12 20.41 4.89
N PHE A 339 -6.22 20.40 3.91
CA PHE A 339 -5.21 19.38 3.73
C PHE A 339 -3.83 19.92 4.12
N ILE A 340 -3.12 19.23 5.02
CA ILE A 340 -1.77 19.61 5.45
C ILE A 340 -0.79 18.50 5.10
N LEU A 341 0.27 18.86 4.38
CA LEU A 341 1.45 18.02 4.19
C LEU A 341 2.68 18.80 4.68
N ALA A 342 3.20 18.42 5.84
CA ALA A 342 4.30 19.10 6.50
C ALA A 342 5.25 18.07 7.16
N PRO A 343 6.05 17.32 6.37
CA PRO A 343 6.80 16.16 6.87
C PRO A 343 7.84 16.43 7.95
N ASN A 344 8.21 17.70 8.19
CA ASN A 344 9.18 18.11 9.20
C ASN A 344 8.56 18.85 10.41
N TYR A 345 7.23 19.02 10.43
CA TYR A 345 6.56 19.89 11.38
C TYR A 345 5.99 19.14 12.58
N ALA A 346 5.91 19.83 13.71
CA ALA A 346 4.94 19.48 14.74
C ALA A 346 3.61 20.21 14.47
N VAL A 347 2.50 19.48 14.34
CA VAL A 347 1.16 20.07 14.17
C VAL A 347 0.37 19.89 15.45
N GLY A 348 -0.36 20.91 15.87
CA GLY A 348 -1.18 20.85 17.06
C GLY A 348 -2.39 21.76 17.01
N VAL A 349 -3.39 21.39 17.80
CA VAL A 349 -4.60 22.17 18.03
C VAL A 349 -4.65 22.48 19.52
N ALA A 350 -4.65 23.75 19.91
CA ALA A 350 -4.59 24.15 21.32
C ALA A 350 -5.96 24.56 21.87
N GLY A 351 -6.44 23.86 22.90
CA GLY A 351 -7.58 24.30 23.73
C GLY A 351 -8.97 24.10 23.13
N THR A 352 -9.30 22.87 22.70
CA THR A 352 -10.58 22.48 22.07
C THR A 352 -11.76 22.41 23.05
N GLY A 353 -12.04 23.46 23.84
CA GLY A 353 -13.21 23.45 24.74
C GLY A 353 -14.52 23.29 23.96
N GLY A 354 -15.18 22.13 24.05
CA GLY A 354 -16.51 21.88 23.47
C GLY A 354 -16.56 21.09 22.16
N GLY A 355 -15.43 20.58 21.66
CA GLY A 355 -15.42 19.57 20.57
C GLY A 355 -15.88 20.03 19.18
N GLN A 356 -16.02 21.34 18.94
CA GLN A 356 -16.52 21.89 17.67
C GLN A 356 -15.42 22.45 16.73
N GLY A 357 -14.18 22.57 17.20
CA GLY A 357 -13.05 23.03 16.39
C GLY A 357 -12.02 21.93 16.12
N GLY A 358 -10.93 22.29 15.46
CA GLY A 358 -9.90 21.37 15.00
C GLY A 358 -9.85 21.26 13.47
N PHE A 359 -9.09 20.28 13.00
CA PHE A 359 -8.90 20.01 11.58
C PHE A 359 -10.02 19.14 11.03
N PHE A 360 -10.54 19.54 9.88
CA PHE A 360 -11.48 18.76 9.09
C PHE A 360 -10.82 18.53 7.72
N GLY A 361 -10.54 17.28 7.36
CA GLY A 361 -9.64 16.94 6.27
C GLY A 361 -8.49 16.06 6.75
N ALA A 362 -7.30 16.21 6.15
CA ALA A 362 -6.16 15.35 6.44
C ALA A 362 -4.93 16.14 6.90
N VAL A 363 -4.22 15.60 7.88
CA VAL A 363 -2.99 16.16 8.43
C VAL A 363 -1.88 15.13 8.34
N TRP A 364 -0.88 15.40 7.51
CA TRP A 364 0.27 14.54 7.29
C TRP A 364 1.52 15.27 7.72
N THR A 365 2.12 14.83 8.82
CA THR A 365 3.11 15.62 9.54
C THR A 365 4.18 14.76 10.19
N ARG A 366 5.25 15.39 10.68
CA ARG A 366 6.27 14.68 11.45
C ARG A 366 5.70 14.17 12.76
N ASP A 367 5.24 15.10 13.61
CA ASP A 367 4.81 14.83 14.98
C ASP A 367 3.51 15.57 15.30
N TRP A 368 2.75 15.05 16.26
CA TRP A 368 1.56 15.69 16.81
C TRP A 368 1.86 16.31 18.17
N SER A 369 1.65 17.61 18.29
CA SER A 369 1.91 18.32 19.53
C SER A 369 0.86 17.98 20.59
N ASN A 370 1.31 17.34 21.66
CA ASN A 370 0.47 16.87 22.78
C ASN A 370 0.46 17.81 23.99
N SER A 371 1.28 18.86 23.99
CA SER A 371 1.47 19.75 25.14
C SER A 371 1.92 21.15 24.74
N GLY A 372 2.01 22.05 25.74
CA GLY A 372 2.50 23.41 25.55
C GLY A 372 1.53 24.33 24.81
N ALA A 373 2.08 25.31 24.10
CA ALA A 373 1.28 26.34 23.41
C ALA A 373 0.55 25.84 22.15
N CYS A 374 0.94 24.67 21.63
CA CYS A 374 0.47 24.12 20.36
C CYS A 374 -0.46 22.91 20.54
N GLY A 375 -0.25 22.10 21.58
CA GLY A 375 -1.04 20.89 21.83
C GLY A 375 -2.30 21.11 22.66
N SER A 376 -3.23 20.16 22.54
CA SER A 376 -4.39 20.05 23.41
C SER A 376 -4.14 18.98 24.47
N ASN A 377 -4.46 19.30 25.73
CA ASN A 377 -4.46 18.34 26.84
C ASN A 377 -5.84 17.72 27.10
N THR A 378 -6.81 17.94 26.20
CA THR A 378 -8.20 17.49 26.35
C THR A 378 -8.52 16.34 25.40
N SER A 379 -9.55 15.55 25.71
CA SER A 379 -9.93 14.35 24.95
C SER A 379 -10.78 14.60 23.70
N ASN A 380 -10.78 15.83 23.19
CA ASN A 380 -11.65 16.23 22.08
C ASN A 380 -11.18 15.65 20.74
N ILE A 381 -12.10 15.65 19.79
CA ILE A 381 -11.79 15.36 18.40
C ILE A 381 -10.96 16.53 17.84
N THR A 382 -9.74 16.25 17.39
CA THR A 382 -8.84 17.27 16.85
C THR A 382 -8.66 17.16 15.34
N VAL A 383 -8.96 15.99 14.77
CA VAL A 383 -8.95 15.73 13.34
C VAL A 383 -10.19 14.92 12.98
N THR A 384 -10.95 15.39 12.00
CA THR A 384 -12.08 14.69 11.39
C THR A 384 -11.77 14.49 9.91
N GLN A 385 -11.67 13.25 9.46
CA GLN A 385 -11.32 13.00 8.07
C GLN A 385 -12.48 13.31 7.13
N LEU A 386 -12.29 14.31 6.27
CA LEU A 386 -13.21 14.71 5.20
C LEU A 386 -12.50 14.94 3.84
N ALA A 387 -11.18 14.74 3.77
CA ALA A 387 -10.39 14.93 2.56
C ALA A 387 -10.54 13.75 1.59
N ASN A 388 -10.40 14.05 0.30
CA ASN A 388 -10.43 13.08 -0.79
C ASN A 388 -9.13 13.12 -1.62
N TRP A 389 -8.96 12.14 -2.51
CA TRP A 389 -7.79 12.05 -3.41
C TRP A 389 -7.90 12.94 -4.66
N ASP A 390 -8.97 13.72 -4.82
CA ASP A 390 -9.23 14.46 -6.06
C ASP A 390 -8.27 15.64 -6.21
N PHE A 391 -7.92 16.29 -5.11
CA PHE A 391 -6.99 17.41 -5.10
C PHE A 391 -5.79 17.22 -4.16
N ALA A 392 -5.70 16.09 -3.44
CA ALA A 392 -4.54 15.76 -2.62
C ALA A 392 -3.26 15.64 -3.48
N PRO A 393 -2.12 16.21 -3.05
CA PRO A 393 -0.88 16.18 -3.81
C PRO A 393 -0.16 14.83 -3.68
N GLY A 394 0.21 14.29 -4.83
CA GLY A 394 1.13 13.17 -4.91
C GLY A 394 0.59 11.86 -4.32
N LEU A 395 1.35 10.80 -4.54
CA LEU A 395 1.09 9.49 -3.96
C LEU A 395 2.04 9.27 -2.77
N PRO A 396 1.63 8.49 -1.75
CA PRO A 396 2.54 7.91 -0.78
C PRO A 396 3.78 7.32 -1.45
N GLN A 397 4.94 7.47 -0.83
CA GLN A 397 6.13 6.77 -1.29
C GLN A 397 6.12 5.32 -0.76
N ASN A 398 6.76 4.40 -1.50
CA ASN A 398 6.83 2.98 -1.20
C ASN A 398 5.47 2.25 -1.24
N LEU A 399 4.57 2.65 -2.13
CA LEU A 399 3.33 1.90 -2.34
C LEU A 399 3.63 0.43 -2.70
N PRO A 400 3.00 -0.53 -2.02
CA PRO A 400 3.13 -1.93 -2.39
C PRO A 400 2.73 -2.12 -3.85
N PRO A 401 3.52 -2.89 -4.63
CA PRO A 401 3.19 -3.15 -6.02
C PRO A 401 1.88 -3.94 -6.15
N LYS A 402 1.31 -3.92 -7.35
CA LYS A 402 0.11 -4.70 -7.67
C LYS A 402 0.47 -5.88 -8.55
N LEU A 403 -0.14 -7.03 -8.29
CA LEU A 403 -0.03 -8.18 -9.18
C LEU A 403 -1.10 -8.07 -10.27
N ALA A 404 -0.69 -8.16 -11.53
CA ALA A 404 -1.62 -8.38 -12.63
C ALA A 404 -1.86 -9.89 -12.82
N PRO A 405 -2.93 -10.29 -13.54
CA PRO A 405 -3.09 -11.68 -13.96
C PRO A 405 -1.83 -12.21 -14.65
N ALA A 406 -1.50 -13.48 -14.40
CA ALA A 406 -0.34 -14.14 -15.00
C ALA A 406 -0.38 -14.00 -16.54
N SER A 407 0.73 -13.55 -17.11
CA SER A 407 0.84 -13.28 -18.55
C SER A 407 1.27 -14.50 -19.36
N THR A 408 2.02 -15.43 -18.75
CA THR A 408 2.47 -16.67 -19.40
C THR A 408 2.48 -17.85 -18.44
N TRP A 409 2.19 -19.04 -19.00
CA TRP A 409 2.26 -20.34 -18.33
C TRP A 409 3.09 -21.28 -19.20
N GLU A 410 4.21 -21.77 -18.68
CA GLU A 410 5.14 -22.67 -19.36
C GLU A 410 5.33 -23.95 -18.54
N ARG A 411 5.22 -25.12 -19.19
CA ARG A 411 5.57 -26.40 -18.58
C ARG A 411 7.06 -26.66 -18.80
N LEU A 412 7.78 -27.07 -17.76
CA LEU A 412 9.18 -27.43 -17.84
C LEU A 412 9.34 -28.94 -17.71
N ASP A 413 10.02 -29.56 -18.68
CA ASP A 413 10.35 -30.98 -18.65
C ASP A 413 11.50 -31.23 -17.67
N ILE A 414 11.22 -31.99 -16.61
CA ILE A 414 12.17 -32.27 -15.52
C ILE A 414 13.34 -33.18 -16.00
N ALA A 415 13.16 -33.88 -17.14
CA ALA A 415 14.13 -34.83 -17.68
C ALA A 415 15.40 -34.21 -18.29
N GLN A 416 15.41 -32.91 -18.61
CA GLN A 416 16.57 -32.28 -19.28
C GLN A 416 17.53 -31.54 -18.34
N GLN A 417 17.16 -31.29 -17.08
CA GLN A 417 17.98 -30.42 -16.21
C GLN A 417 19.04 -31.17 -15.39
N SER A 418 18.90 -32.49 -15.16
CA SER A 418 19.92 -33.27 -14.45
C SER A 418 21.21 -33.52 -15.28
N GLN A 419 21.18 -33.26 -16.59
CA GLN A 419 22.37 -33.34 -17.45
C GLN A 419 23.17 -32.03 -17.53
N LEU A 420 22.62 -30.92 -17.04
CA LEU A 420 23.32 -29.63 -17.03
C LEU A 420 23.97 -29.31 -15.67
N ASP A 421 23.47 -29.89 -14.57
CA ASP A 421 24.09 -29.74 -13.23
C ASP A 421 25.22 -30.77 -12.96
N SER A 422 25.62 -31.53 -13.98
CA SER A 422 26.74 -32.51 -13.92
C SER A 422 27.88 -32.19 -14.90
N GLN A 423 27.92 -30.96 -15.43
CA GLN A 423 29.10 -30.35 -16.06
C GLN A 423 29.48 -29.10 -15.27
#